data_AF-A0A522B6T8-F1
#
_entry.id   AF-A0A522B6T8-F1
#
_cell.length_a   1.000
_cell.length_b   1.000
_cell.length_c   1.000
_cell.angle_alpha   90.00
_cell.angle_beta   90.00
_cell.angle_gamma   90.00
#
_symmetry.space_group_name_H-M   'P 1'
#
loop_
_entity.id
_entity.type
_entity.pdbx_description
1 polymer ?
#
loop_
_entity_poly.entity_id
_entity_poly.type
_entity_poly.pdbx_seq_one_letter_code
_entity_poly.pdbx_strand_id
1 'polypeptide(L)'
;MNATLTSAGKGLIAVLERARLLLEPITSRIFGPAIDVARAQLAGYDSFEAEADAVMSRQATHRAQQIVRTAGFVVLALLVWATLAHVDEVTKGDAKVTPSRQLQVIQALDGGVVSEIKVQEGQVVEAGQLLLKIDETRATSGVRESAATAFALQAKVARLRALAEGSVPKPPVATPGNAEEQRILDDEKNLYESRVSELNAMVAVNEQQLAQRQQELGEMRARRAAAERTLDLAQQELAKTRPLLATGAVSEVEVLRLERDVARARGDADQSAAQIARVQAAIGEAQRKRQETELSFRNEARRDLSDSLGKLNALNEGAVALADKVDKAQVKSPVRGRV
;
A
#
# COMPACT_ATOMS: atom_id res chain seq x y z
N MET A 1 58.98 -73.96 -55.16
CA MET A 1 60.33 -74.20 -55.72
C MET A 1 60.73 -72.96 -56.49
N ASN A 2 61.47 -72.05 -55.86
CA ASN A 2 62.07 -70.92 -56.56
C ASN A 2 63.47 -70.72 -55.97
N ALA A 3 64.47 -70.99 -56.80
CA ALA A 3 65.90 -70.99 -56.52
C ALA A 3 66.45 -69.65 -56.02
N THR A 4 65.59 -68.63 -55.88
CA THR A 4 65.92 -67.28 -55.42
C THR A 4 66.16 -67.22 -53.90
N LEU A 5 65.45 -68.01 -53.09
CA LEU A 5 65.67 -68.07 -51.63
C LEU A 5 67.03 -68.70 -51.27
N THR A 6 67.45 -69.74 -52.02
CA THR A 6 68.75 -70.38 -51.84
C THR A 6 69.93 -69.51 -52.30
N SER A 7 69.73 -68.64 -53.30
CA SER A 7 70.79 -67.70 -53.73
C SER A 7 70.92 -66.52 -52.75
N ALA A 8 69.81 -66.02 -52.20
CA ALA A 8 69.81 -64.98 -51.17
C ALA A 8 70.51 -65.46 -49.88
N GLY A 9 70.28 -66.71 -49.47
CA GLY A 9 70.98 -67.32 -48.32
C GLY A 9 72.50 -67.42 -48.51
N LYS A 10 72.97 -67.81 -49.72
CA LYS A 10 74.41 -67.87 -50.02
C LYS A 10 75.07 -66.50 -50.02
N GLY A 11 74.38 -65.45 -50.49
CA GLY A 11 74.87 -64.08 -50.41
C GLY A 11 75.03 -63.59 -48.97
N LEU A 12 74.06 -63.92 -48.11
CA LEU A 12 74.07 -63.52 -46.70
C LEU A 12 75.18 -64.23 -45.91
N ILE A 13 75.44 -65.52 -46.20
CA ILE A 13 76.55 -66.29 -45.61
C ILE A 13 77.90 -65.69 -46.02
N ALA A 14 78.10 -65.33 -47.29
CA ALA A 14 79.35 -64.71 -47.74
C ALA A 14 79.60 -63.33 -47.10
N VAL A 15 78.55 -62.56 -46.85
CA VAL A 15 78.64 -61.27 -46.12
C VAL A 15 79.01 -61.51 -44.65
N LEU A 16 78.42 -62.52 -44.01
CA LEU A 16 78.75 -62.89 -42.64
C LEU A 16 80.18 -63.43 -42.50
N GLU A 17 80.69 -64.15 -43.49
CA GLU A 17 82.07 -64.66 -43.49
C GLU A 17 83.10 -63.54 -43.69
N ARG A 18 82.81 -62.53 -44.53
CA ARG A 18 83.62 -61.30 -44.60
C ARG A 18 83.58 -60.50 -43.30
N ALA A 19 82.42 -60.43 -42.64
CA ALA A 19 82.31 -59.78 -41.33
C ALA A 19 83.12 -60.53 -40.27
N ARG A 20 83.13 -61.87 -40.30
CA ARG A 20 83.95 -62.71 -39.42
C ARG A 20 85.45 -62.42 -39.60
N LEU A 21 85.96 -62.37 -40.83
CA LEU A 21 87.38 -62.06 -41.10
C LEU A 21 87.77 -60.64 -40.67
N LEU A 22 86.84 -59.67 -40.76
CA LEU A 22 87.06 -58.30 -40.26
C LEU A 22 87.09 -58.21 -38.73
N LEU A 23 86.30 -59.03 -38.04
CA LEU A 23 86.22 -59.08 -36.58
C LEU A 23 87.29 -59.98 -35.94
N GLU A 24 87.91 -60.87 -36.72
CA GLU A 24 88.90 -61.85 -36.28
C GLU A 24 90.09 -61.29 -35.46
N PRO A 25 90.73 -60.15 -35.80
CA PRO A 25 91.81 -59.60 -34.98
C PRO A 25 91.33 -59.03 -33.64
N ILE A 26 90.05 -58.66 -33.53
CA ILE A 26 89.46 -58.14 -32.29
C ILE A 26 89.01 -59.31 -31.40
N THR A 27 88.36 -60.33 -31.99
CA THR A 27 87.87 -61.49 -31.23
C THR A 27 88.98 -62.39 -30.72
N SER A 28 90.07 -62.56 -31.48
CA SER A 28 91.23 -63.37 -31.06
C SER A 28 91.98 -62.80 -29.86
N ARG A 29 91.95 -61.48 -29.66
CA ARG A 29 92.57 -60.81 -28.48
C ARG A 29 91.75 -60.97 -27.19
N ILE A 30 90.42 -61.15 -27.30
CA ILE A 30 89.51 -61.19 -26.15
C ILE A 30 89.17 -62.63 -25.76
N PHE A 31 89.01 -63.54 -26.73
CA PHE A 31 88.50 -64.90 -26.49
C PHE A 31 89.49 -66.02 -26.83
N GLY A 32 90.75 -65.69 -27.19
CA GLY A 32 91.76 -66.67 -27.59
C GLY A 32 91.61 -67.14 -29.05
N PRO A 33 92.59 -67.92 -29.57
CA PRO A 33 92.57 -68.36 -30.95
C PRO A 33 91.38 -69.31 -31.22
N ALA A 34 90.78 -69.17 -32.41
CA ALA A 34 89.69 -70.03 -32.84
C ALA A 34 90.15 -71.50 -32.87
N ILE A 35 89.33 -72.38 -32.31
CA ILE A 35 89.59 -73.81 -32.23
C ILE A 35 89.64 -74.39 -33.64
N ASP A 36 90.77 -74.99 -34.00
CA ASP A 36 90.99 -75.69 -35.24
C ASP A 36 90.13 -76.97 -35.28
N VAL A 37 89.22 -77.03 -36.26
CA VAL A 37 88.20 -78.08 -36.42
C VAL A 37 88.86 -79.47 -36.59
N ALA A 38 90.11 -79.52 -37.07
CA ALA A 38 90.87 -80.76 -37.18
C ALA A 38 91.40 -81.31 -35.84
N ARG A 39 91.55 -80.47 -34.80
CA ARG A 39 91.99 -80.90 -33.46
C ARG A 39 90.83 -81.25 -32.52
N ALA A 40 89.60 -80.86 -32.83
CA ALA A 40 88.41 -81.19 -32.04
C ALA A 40 87.94 -82.64 -32.21
N GLN A 41 88.22 -83.29 -33.35
CA GLN A 41 87.83 -84.68 -33.62
C GLN A 41 88.64 -85.74 -32.83
N LEU A 42 89.81 -85.38 -32.29
CA LEU A 42 90.66 -86.29 -31.50
C LEU A 42 90.31 -86.34 -29.99
N ALA A 43 89.37 -85.51 -29.53
CA ALA A 43 89.05 -85.34 -28.11
C ALA A 43 87.69 -85.95 -27.66
N GLY A 44 87.02 -86.74 -28.52
CA GLY A 44 85.82 -87.50 -28.13
C GLY A 44 84.60 -86.64 -27.77
N TYR A 45 84.52 -85.41 -28.27
CA TYR A 45 83.32 -84.57 -28.19
C TYR A 45 82.50 -84.75 -29.47
N ASP A 46 81.41 -85.51 -29.37
CA ASP A 46 80.43 -85.66 -30.46
C ASP A 46 79.65 -84.35 -30.65
N SER A 47 79.61 -83.88 -31.90
CA SER A 47 79.02 -82.61 -32.30
C SER A 47 77.51 -82.58 -32.09
N PHE A 48 76.99 -81.45 -31.60
CA PHE A 48 75.56 -81.09 -31.45
C PHE A 48 74.69 -81.43 -32.69
N GLU A 49 75.29 -81.49 -33.88
CA GLU A 49 74.62 -81.88 -35.13
C GLU A 49 74.12 -83.34 -35.11
N ALA A 50 74.81 -84.25 -34.40
CA ALA A 50 74.39 -85.65 -34.25
C ALA A 50 73.25 -85.83 -33.22
N GLU A 51 73.20 -85.00 -32.16
CA GLU A 51 72.06 -84.97 -31.23
C GLU A 51 70.83 -84.30 -31.85
N ALA A 52 71.01 -83.29 -32.71
CA ALA A 52 69.92 -82.64 -33.44
C ALA A 52 69.24 -83.60 -34.45
N ASP A 53 70.02 -84.42 -35.16
CA ASP A 53 69.46 -85.47 -36.06
C ASP A 53 68.80 -86.62 -35.28
N ALA A 54 69.27 -86.93 -34.07
CA ALA A 54 68.62 -87.91 -33.18
C ALA A 54 67.28 -87.40 -32.59
N VAL A 55 67.11 -86.08 -32.41
CA VAL A 55 65.84 -85.48 -31.96
C VAL A 55 64.86 -85.27 -33.12
N MET A 56 65.34 -84.94 -34.34
CA MET A 56 64.48 -84.80 -35.52
C MET A 56 63.94 -86.13 -36.07
N SER A 57 64.47 -87.29 -35.64
CA SER A 57 64.01 -88.62 -36.08
C SER A 57 62.93 -89.27 -35.21
N ARG A 58 62.37 -88.58 -34.20
CA ARG A 58 61.19 -89.08 -33.47
C ARG A 58 59.89 -88.79 -34.23
N GLN A 59 59.10 -89.85 -34.46
CA GLN A 59 57.79 -89.82 -35.11
C GLN A 59 56.91 -88.64 -34.68
N ALA A 60 56.45 -87.86 -35.67
CA ALA A 60 55.51 -86.76 -35.51
C ALA A 60 54.23 -87.22 -34.78
N THR A 61 54.04 -86.75 -33.54
CA THR A 61 52.83 -87.02 -32.76
C THR A 61 51.69 -86.10 -33.22
N HIS A 62 50.76 -86.66 -34.01
CA HIS A 62 49.56 -85.98 -34.51
C HIS A 62 48.74 -85.22 -33.42
N ARG A 63 48.85 -85.61 -32.14
CA ARG A 63 48.12 -84.99 -31.02
C ARG A 63 48.56 -83.56 -30.69
N ALA A 64 49.85 -83.23 -30.81
CA ALA A 64 50.34 -81.89 -30.50
C ALA A 64 49.85 -80.85 -31.53
N GLN A 65 49.76 -81.25 -32.80
CA GLN A 65 49.23 -80.39 -33.87
C GLN A 65 47.71 -80.18 -33.77
N GLN A 66 46.97 -81.15 -33.22
CA GLN A 66 45.53 -81.00 -32.98
C GLN A 66 45.25 -79.96 -31.91
N ILE A 67 46.00 -79.95 -30.79
CA ILE A 67 45.81 -78.97 -29.69
C ILE A 67 46.04 -77.53 -30.17
N VAL A 68 47.10 -77.30 -30.95
CA VAL A 68 47.42 -75.96 -31.47
C VAL A 68 46.35 -75.49 -32.46
N ARG A 69 45.84 -76.37 -33.35
CA ARG A 69 44.76 -76.02 -34.28
C ARG A 69 43.44 -75.76 -33.57
N THR A 70 43.10 -76.54 -32.54
CA THR A 70 41.89 -76.29 -31.73
C THR A 70 42.00 -74.98 -30.96
N ALA A 71 43.17 -74.65 -30.40
CA ALA A 71 43.38 -73.38 -29.73
C ALA A 71 43.25 -72.20 -30.71
N GLY A 72 43.85 -72.32 -31.90
CA GLY A 72 43.71 -71.33 -32.96
C GLY A 72 42.25 -71.13 -33.40
N PHE A 73 41.50 -72.22 -33.55
CA PHE A 73 40.07 -72.16 -33.90
C PHE A 73 39.22 -71.49 -32.81
N VAL A 74 39.48 -71.78 -31.53
CA VAL A 74 38.78 -71.15 -30.39
C VAL A 74 39.03 -69.65 -30.33
N VAL A 75 40.28 -69.22 -30.54
CA VAL A 75 40.61 -67.78 -30.59
C VAL A 75 39.90 -67.10 -31.75
N LEU A 76 39.86 -67.72 -32.92
CA LEU A 76 39.17 -67.19 -34.10
C LEU A 76 37.65 -67.11 -33.87
N ALA A 77 37.07 -68.10 -33.20
CA ALA A 77 35.65 -68.11 -32.82
C ALA A 77 35.31 -66.99 -31.81
N LEU A 78 36.17 -66.74 -30.82
CA LEU A 78 35.97 -65.64 -29.86
C LEU A 78 36.08 -64.26 -30.50
N LEU A 79 36.98 -64.09 -31.48
CA LEU A 79 37.10 -62.84 -32.24
C LEU A 79 35.86 -62.57 -33.09
N VAL A 80 35.33 -63.60 -33.78
CA VAL A 80 34.08 -63.48 -34.53
C VAL A 80 32.92 -63.16 -33.59
N TRP A 81 32.82 -63.83 -32.45
CA TRP A 81 31.80 -63.56 -31.45
C TRP A 81 31.87 -62.11 -30.92
N ALA A 82 33.06 -61.60 -30.63
CA ALA A 82 33.27 -60.22 -30.19
C ALA A 82 32.83 -59.18 -31.23
N THR A 83 32.91 -59.49 -32.53
CA THR A 83 32.43 -58.58 -33.59
C THR A 83 30.90 -58.59 -33.75
N LEU A 84 30.22 -59.67 -33.35
CA LEU A 84 28.76 -59.77 -33.41
C LEU A 84 28.07 -59.39 -32.09
N ALA A 85 28.82 -59.39 -30.99
CA ALA A 85 28.30 -59.06 -29.66
C ALA A 85 27.92 -57.57 -29.58
N HIS A 86 26.62 -57.31 -29.56
CA HIS A 86 26.08 -55.98 -29.27
C HIS A 86 26.00 -55.79 -27.75
N VAL A 87 26.58 -54.70 -27.25
CA VAL A 87 26.50 -54.31 -25.84
C VAL A 87 25.48 -53.19 -25.73
N ASP A 88 24.36 -53.47 -25.05
CA ASP A 88 23.34 -52.46 -24.79
C ASP A 88 23.83 -51.48 -23.72
N GLU A 89 24.17 -50.25 -24.15
CA GLU A 89 24.55 -49.16 -23.26
C GLU A 89 23.32 -48.34 -22.88
N VAL A 90 22.88 -48.45 -21.62
CA VAL A 90 21.81 -47.61 -21.07
C VAL A 90 22.45 -46.41 -20.37
N THR A 91 22.59 -45.31 -21.09
CA THR A 91 23.03 -44.03 -20.50
C THR A 91 21.87 -43.40 -19.73
N LYS A 92 21.99 -43.33 -18.41
CA LYS A 92 21.10 -42.53 -17.56
C LYS A 92 21.64 -41.11 -17.50
N GLY A 93 20.92 -40.15 -18.06
CA GLY A 93 21.20 -38.72 -17.93
C GLY A 93 20.26 -38.08 -16.92
N ASP A 94 20.80 -37.38 -15.94
CA ASP A 94 20.00 -36.56 -15.02
C ASP A 94 19.46 -35.34 -15.77
N ALA A 95 18.17 -35.36 -16.11
CA ALA A 95 17.48 -34.21 -16.66
C ALA A 95 16.86 -33.39 -15.52
N LYS A 96 17.40 -32.20 -15.25
CA LYS A 96 16.83 -31.25 -14.29
C LYS A 96 16.07 -30.16 -15.02
N VAL A 97 14.74 -30.18 -14.92
CA VAL A 97 13.89 -29.09 -15.42
C VAL A 97 14.18 -27.85 -14.58
N THR A 98 14.88 -26.89 -15.17
CA THR A 98 15.14 -25.59 -14.54
C THR A 98 14.29 -24.54 -15.25
N PRO A 99 13.48 -23.76 -14.53
CA PRO A 99 12.65 -22.74 -15.16
C PRO A 99 13.53 -21.70 -15.85
N SER A 100 13.10 -21.23 -17.01
CA SER A 100 13.80 -20.23 -17.81
C SER A 100 13.80 -18.83 -17.17
N ARG A 101 12.93 -18.60 -16.18
CA ARG A 101 12.84 -17.38 -15.37
C ARG A 101 12.82 -17.72 -13.89
N GLN A 102 13.24 -16.75 -13.06
CA GLN A 102 13.20 -16.88 -11.61
C GLN A 102 11.77 -17.07 -11.11
N LEU A 103 11.59 -18.03 -10.19
CA LEU A 103 10.31 -18.31 -9.55
C LEU A 103 9.80 -17.04 -8.84
N GLN A 104 8.58 -16.60 -9.15
CA GLN A 104 7.96 -15.46 -8.48
C GLN A 104 7.09 -15.95 -7.33
N VAL A 105 7.49 -15.59 -6.10
CA VAL A 105 6.70 -15.92 -4.91
C VAL A 105 5.62 -14.84 -4.75
N ILE A 106 4.36 -15.23 -4.91
CA ILE A 106 3.21 -14.34 -4.71
C ILE A 106 2.81 -14.39 -3.25
N GLN A 107 2.82 -13.23 -2.59
CA GLN A 107 2.42 -13.08 -1.19
C GLN A 107 1.31 -12.04 -1.10
N ALA A 108 0.36 -12.25 -0.19
CA ALA A 108 -0.66 -11.24 0.10
C ALA A 108 -0.04 -10.12 0.93
N LEU A 109 -0.30 -8.87 0.54
CA LEU A 109 0.19 -7.70 1.27
C LEU A 109 -0.55 -7.51 2.61
N ASP A 110 -1.87 -7.71 2.59
CA ASP A 110 -2.71 -7.75 3.78
C ASP A 110 -3.02 -9.21 4.13
N GLY A 111 -2.58 -9.66 5.30
CA GLY A 111 -2.85 -11.01 5.79
C GLY A 111 -4.34 -11.25 6.07
N GLY A 112 -4.78 -12.51 6.05
CA GLY A 112 -6.17 -12.86 6.32
C GLY A 112 -6.44 -14.35 6.22
N VAL A 113 -7.70 -14.74 6.41
CA VAL A 113 -8.15 -16.12 6.23
C VAL A 113 -8.41 -16.34 4.74
N VAL A 114 -7.80 -17.37 4.15
CA VAL A 114 -8.07 -17.74 2.76
C VAL A 114 -9.50 -18.26 2.68
N SER A 115 -10.33 -17.63 1.85
CA SER A 115 -11.72 -18.05 1.61
C SER A 115 -11.78 -19.09 0.50
N GLU A 116 -11.12 -18.81 -0.63
CA GLU A 116 -11.14 -19.69 -1.80
C GLU A 116 -9.79 -19.70 -2.52
N ILE A 117 -9.35 -20.87 -2.98
CA ILE A 117 -8.22 -21.03 -3.89
C ILE A 117 -8.80 -21.40 -5.26
N LYS A 118 -8.56 -20.58 -6.29
CA LYS A 118 -9.13 -20.72 -7.64
C LYS A 118 -8.20 -21.43 -8.63
N VAL A 119 -7.03 -21.84 -8.18
CA VAL A 119 -6.00 -22.49 -9.01
C VAL A 119 -5.49 -23.78 -8.40
N GLN A 120 -4.95 -24.64 -9.26
CA GLN A 120 -4.35 -25.91 -8.89
C GLN A 120 -2.86 -25.94 -9.29
N GLU A 121 -2.07 -26.77 -8.63
CA GLU A 121 -0.65 -26.96 -8.95
C GLU A 121 -0.49 -27.43 -10.42
N GLY A 122 0.41 -26.78 -11.16
CA GLY A 122 0.64 -27.09 -12.58
C GLY A 122 -0.33 -26.42 -13.56
N GLN A 123 -1.34 -25.69 -13.07
CA GLN A 123 -2.28 -24.95 -13.91
C GLN A 123 -1.60 -23.75 -14.57
N VAL A 124 -1.89 -23.53 -15.86
CA VAL A 124 -1.46 -22.32 -16.58
C VAL A 124 -2.41 -21.18 -16.25
N VAL A 125 -1.85 -20.04 -15.83
CA VAL A 125 -2.59 -18.84 -15.46
C VAL A 125 -2.17 -17.67 -16.34
N GLU A 126 -3.11 -16.78 -16.65
CA GLU A 126 -2.87 -15.53 -17.39
C GLU A 126 -2.56 -14.37 -16.42
N ALA A 127 -1.93 -13.31 -16.93
CA ALA A 127 -1.73 -12.10 -16.14
C ALA A 127 -3.09 -11.48 -15.75
N GLY A 128 -3.25 -11.09 -14.49
CA GLY A 128 -4.48 -10.56 -13.92
C GLY A 128 -5.49 -11.63 -13.46
N GLN A 129 -5.23 -12.92 -13.71
CA GLN A 129 -6.12 -13.99 -13.29
C GLN A 129 -6.15 -14.13 -11.76
N LEU A 130 -7.35 -14.23 -11.18
CA LEU A 130 -7.54 -14.46 -9.74
C LEU A 130 -6.99 -15.85 -9.36
N LEU A 131 -6.06 -15.87 -8.42
CA LEU A 131 -5.42 -17.09 -7.93
C LEU A 131 -6.05 -17.56 -6.63
N LEU A 132 -6.19 -16.65 -5.67
CA LEU A 132 -6.83 -16.91 -4.39
C LEU A 132 -7.62 -15.68 -3.94
N LYS A 133 -8.65 -15.94 -3.14
CA LYS A 133 -9.48 -14.93 -2.48
C LYS A 133 -9.30 -15.05 -0.98
N ILE A 134 -9.10 -13.90 -0.33
CA ILE A 134 -9.06 -13.76 1.12
C ILE A 134 -10.48 -13.39 1.59
N ASP A 135 -10.86 -13.76 2.80
CA ASP A 135 -12.13 -13.34 3.40
C ASP A 135 -12.21 -11.81 3.52
N GLU A 136 -13.06 -11.21 2.69
CA GLU A 136 -13.29 -9.77 2.58
C GLU A 136 -14.35 -9.25 3.56
N THR A 137 -14.95 -10.10 4.41
CA THR A 137 -16.07 -9.73 5.30
C THR A 137 -15.70 -8.57 6.23
N ARG A 138 -14.47 -8.55 6.76
CA ARG A 138 -13.99 -7.47 7.62
C ARG A 138 -13.75 -6.17 6.85
N ALA A 139 -13.14 -6.26 5.67
CA ALA A 139 -12.85 -5.08 4.84
C ALA A 139 -14.13 -4.46 4.28
N THR A 140 -15.07 -5.27 3.80
CA THR A 140 -16.38 -4.83 3.29
C THR A 140 -17.27 -4.26 4.38
N SER A 141 -17.23 -4.82 5.60
CA SER A 141 -17.92 -4.24 6.77
C SER A 141 -17.41 -2.83 7.07
N GLY A 142 -16.09 -2.62 7.07
CA GLY A 142 -15.50 -1.30 7.28
C GLY A 142 -15.88 -0.28 6.19
N VAL A 143 -15.95 -0.71 4.93
CA VAL A 143 -16.43 0.15 3.82
C VAL A 143 -17.90 0.53 4.02
N ARG A 144 -18.77 -0.42 4.40
CA ARG A 144 -20.20 -0.14 4.65
C ARG A 144 -20.40 0.80 5.84
N GLU A 145 -19.66 0.59 6.93
CA GLU A 145 -19.68 1.47 8.10
C GLU A 145 -19.23 2.89 7.74
N SER A 146 -18.13 3.00 6.98
CA SER A 146 -17.63 4.29 6.50
C SER A 146 -18.65 4.98 5.59
N ALA A 147 -19.29 4.26 4.66
CA ALA A 147 -20.32 4.80 3.78
C ALA A 147 -21.55 5.30 4.56
N ALA A 148 -22.04 4.53 5.54
CA ALA A 148 -23.16 4.93 6.39
C ALA A 148 -22.82 6.17 7.23
N THR A 149 -21.61 6.22 7.79
CA THR A 149 -21.13 7.37 8.56
C THR A 149 -20.96 8.61 7.68
N ALA A 150 -20.46 8.43 6.45
CA ALA A 150 -20.30 9.50 5.48
C ALA A 150 -21.67 10.09 5.08
N PHE A 151 -22.67 9.23 4.84
CA PHE A 151 -24.03 9.68 4.54
C PHE A 151 -24.63 10.51 5.68
N ALA A 152 -24.51 10.04 6.92
CA ALA A 152 -24.95 10.77 8.10
C ALA A 152 -24.26 12.13 8.24
N LEU A 153 -22.94 12.18 8.03
CA LEU A 153 -22.17 13.43 8.04
C LEU A 153 -22.58 14.38 6.91
N GLN A 154 -22.86 13.87 5.71
CA GLN A 154 -23.33 14.69 4.59
C GLN A 154 -24.69 15.31 4.86
N ALA A 155 -25.64 14.55 5.41
CA ALA A 155 -26.94 15.06 5.84
C ALA A 155 -26.79 16.15 6.92
N LYS A 156 -25.95 15.89 7.93
CA LYS A 156 -25.63 16.86 8.98
C LYS A 156 -24.98 18.13 8.42
N VAL A 157 -24.03 18.01 7.49
CA VAL A 157 -23.38 19.15 6.82
C VAL A 157 -24.40 19.98 6.04
N ALA A 158 -25.34 19.34 5.34
CA ALA A 158 -26.40 20.03 4.63
C ALA A 158 -27.29 20.86 5.58
N ARG A 159 -27.68 20.30 6.73
CA ARG A 159 -28.40 21.04 7.77
C ARG A 159 -27.58 22.20 8.33
N LEU A 160 -26.32 21.97 8.71
CA LEU A 160 -25.49 23.00 9.34
C LEU A 160 -25.18 24.16 8.38
N ARG A 161 -24.94 23.86 7.10
CA ARG A 161 -24.79 24.88 6.05
C ARG A 161 -26.06 25.72 5.93
N ALA A 162 -27.23 25.08 5.90
CA ALA A 162 -28.52 25.76 5.86
C ALA A 162 -28.74 26.68 7.08
N LEU A 163 -28.43 26.23 8.29
CA LEU A 163 -28.51 27.04 9.51
C LEU A 163 -27.53 28.22 9.50
N ALA A 164 -26.31 28.01 9.01
CA ALA A 164 -25.28 29.06 8.94
C ALA A 164 -25.60 30.16 7.92
N GLU A 165 -26.25 29.80 6.81
CA GLU A 165 -26.58 30.70 5.70
C GLU A 165 -28.02 31.25 5.79
N GLY A 166 -28.89 30.63 6.57
CA GLY A 166 -30.32 30.93 6.60
C GLY A 166 -31.05 30.46 5.33
N SER A 167 -30.58 29.36 4.72
CA SER A 167 -31.12 28.79 3.47
C SER A 167 -31.83 27.46 3.73
N VAL A 168 -32.52 26.92 2.71
CA VAL A 168 -33.18 25.60 2.83
C VAL A 168 -32.13 24.48 2.76
N PRO A 169 -32.18 23.47 3.64
CA PRO A 169 -31.26 22.34 3.60
C PRO A 169 -31.34 21.59 2.27
N LYS A 170 -30.16 21.26 1.73
CA LYS A 170 -29.98 20.46 0.51
C LYS A 170 -29.31 19.12 0.87
N PRO A 171 -30.06 18.16 1.43
CA PRO A 171 -29.51 16.87 1.85
C PRO A 171 -29.08 16.00 0.66
N PRO A 172 -28.24 14.97 0.89
CA PRO A 172 -27.98 13.93 -0.10
C PRO A 172 -29.25 13.14 -0.42
N VAL A 173 -29.28 12.51 -1.60
CA VAL A 173 -30.38 11.65 -2.03
C VAL A 173 -30.20 10.28 -1.39
N ALA A 174 -31.20 9.81 -0.64
CA ALA A 174 -31.21 8.46 -0.10
C ALA A 174 -31.34 7.42 -1.23
N THR A 175 -30.66 6.29 -1.05
CA THR A 175 -30.74 5.14 -1.95
C THR A 175 -32.15 4.55 -1.87
N PRO A 176 -32.84 4.32 -3.01
CA PRO A 176 -34.18 3.75 -3.00
C PRO A 176 -34.23 2.42 -2.23
N GLY A 177 -35.10 2.32 -1.23
CA GLY A 177 -35.24 1.12 -0.39
C GLY A 177 -34.34 1.06 0.85
N ASN A 178 -33.43 2.02 1.05
CA ASN A 178 -32.65 2.11 2.28
C ASN A 178 -33.40 2.89 3.38
N ALA A 179 -34.07 2.17 4.27
CA ALA A 179 -34.86 2.76 5.34
C ALA A 179 -34.03 3.52 6.39
N GLU A 180 -32.76 3.15 6.59
CA GLU A 180 -31.88 3.84 7.55
C GLU A 180 -31.48 5.22 7.05
N GLU A 181 -31.09 5.33 5.78
CA GLU A 181 -30.76 6.62 5.15
C GLU A 181 -31.95 7.58 5.19
N GLN A 182 -33.16 7.09 4.90
CA GLN A 182 -34.36 7.91 4.97
C GLN A 182 -34.63 8.42 6.39
N ARG A 183 -34.49 7.57 7.41
CA ARG A 183 -34.65 7.99 8.82
C ARG A 183 -33.66 9.09 9.20
N ILE A 184 -32.40 8.96 8.79
CA ILE A 184 -31.37 9.99 9.03
C ILE A 184 -31.79 11.33 8.41
N LEU A 185 -32.31 11.32 7.18
CA LEU A 185 -32.77 12.55 6.52
C LEU A 185 -33.96 13.19 7.25
N ASP A 186 -34.92 12.38 7.70
CA ASP A 186 -36.09 12.86 8.43
C ASP A 186 -35.69 13.43 9.79
N ASP A 187 -34.78 12.78 10.50
CA ASP A 187 -34.24 13.25 11.78
C ASP A 187 -33.48 14.57 11.62
N GLU A 188 -32.63 14.69 10.60
CA GLU A 188 -31.90 15.94 10.30
C GLU A 188 -32.85 17.07 9.89
N LYS A 189 -33.94 16.77 9.18
CA LYS A 189 -34.99 17.74 8.87
C LYS A 189 -35.72 18.22 10.14
N ASN A 190 -36.15 17.30 11.00
CA ASN A 190 -36.81 17.63 12.26
C ASN A 190 -35.90 18.48 13.17
N LEU A 191 -34.61 18.15 13.20
CA LEU A 191 -33.61 18.92 13.95
C LEU A 191 -33.40 20.32 13.35
N TYR A 192 -33.38 20.45 12.03
CA TYR A 192 -33.34 21.75 11.35
C TYR A 192 -34.51 22.63 11.76
N GLU A 193 -35.74 22.12 11.64
CA GLU A 193 -36.97 22.85 11.97
C GLU A 193 -36.98 23.26 13.45
N SER A 194 -36.57 22.37 14.34
CA SER A 194 -36.46 22.64 15.78
C SER A 194 -35.46 23.78 16.07
N ARG A 195 -34.28 23.76 15.43
CA ARG A 195 -33.26 24.80 15.60
C ARG A 195 -33.69 26.16 15.05
N VAL A 196 -34.41 26.17 13.93
CA VAL A 196 -34.98 27.42 13.38
C VAL A 196 -36.07 27.96 14.31
N SER A 197 -36.92 27.09 14.86
CA SER A 197 -37.94 27.48 15.84
C SER A 197 -37.32 28.05 17.12
N GLU A 198 -36.22 27.45 17.60
CA GLU A 198 -35.45 27.94 18.75
C GLU A 198 -34.91 29.35 18.50
N LEU A 199 -34.25 29.58 17.35
CA LEU A 199 -33.77 30.91 16.97
C LEU A 199 -34.90 31.94 16.92
N ASN A 200 -36.02 31.59 16.27
CA ASN A 200 -37.18 32.47 16.15
C ASN A 200 -37.77 32.83 17.52
N ALA A 201 -37.83 31.87 18.45
CA ALA A 201 -38.29 32.12 19.82
C ALA A 201 -37.36 33.08 20.57
N MET A 202 -36.03 32.92 20.44
CA MET A 202 -35.07 33.83 21.05
C MET A 202 -35.15 35.24 20.47
N VAL A 203 -35.32 35.35 19.14
CA VAL A 203 -35.52 36.64 18.46
C VAL A 203 -36.82 37.31 18.94
N ALA A 204 -37.91 36.56 19.05
CA ALA A 204 -39.19 37.08 19.54
C ALA A 204 -39.08 37.62 20.98
N VAL A 205 -38.33 36.95 21.86
CA VAL A 205 -38.06 37.45 23.22
C VAL A 205 -37.28 38.77 23.17
N ASN A 206 -36.24 38.86 22.34
CA ASN A 206 -35.46 40.09 22.17
C ASN A 206 -36.31 41.25 21.60
N GLU A 207 -37.20 40.95 20.64
CA GLU A 207 -38.14 41.93 20.09
C GLU A 207 -39.16 42.42 21.12
N GLN A 208 -39.67 41.51 21.96
CA GLN A 208 -40.56 41.89 23.06
C GLN A 208 -39.86 42.80 24.08
N GLN A 209 -38.60 42.50 24.42
CA GLN A 209 -37.80 43.38 25.28
C GLN A 209 -37.59 44.75 24.64
N LEU A 210 -37.31 44.81 23.34
CA LEU A 210 -37.19 46.07 22.61
C LEU A 210 -38.49 46.88 22.65
N ALA A 211 -39.63 46.23 22.40
CA ALA A 211 -40.96 46.86 22.47
C ALA A 211 -41.24 47.41 23.88
N GLN A 212 -40.91 46.66 24.94
CA GLN A 212 -41.04 47.11 26.33
C GLN A 212 -40.20 48.37 26.60
N ARG A 213 -38.96 48.43 26.11
CA ARG A 213 -38.10 49.63 26.26
C ARG A 213 -38.62 50.83 25.47
N GLN A 214 -39.24 50.59 24.31
CA GLN A 214 -39.89 51.66 23.54
C GLN A 214 -41.12 52.23 24.25
N GLN A 215 -41.89 51.38 24.93
CA GLN A 215 -43.00 51.82 25.79
C GLN A 215 -42.49 52.65 26.98
N GLU A 216 -41.44 52.18 27.66
CA GLU A 216 -40.76 52.90 28.74
C GLU A 216 -40.29 54.29 28.27
N LEU A 217 -39.74 54.40 27.05
CA LEU A 217 -39.37 55.69 26.46
C LEU A 217 -40.59 56.61 26.23
N GLY A 218 -41.72 56.05 25.80
CA GLY A 218 -42.98 56.79 25.66
C GLY A 218 -43.45 57.38 27.00
N GLU A 219 -43.40 56.58 28.06
CA GLU A 219 -43.73 57.03 29.42
C GLU A 219 -42.79 58.14 29.92
N MET A 220 -41.47 57.99 29.72
CA MET A 220 -40.50 59.02 30.12
C MET A 220 -40.65 60.32 29.33
N ARG A 221 -41.01 60.24 28.05
CA ARG A 221 -41.34 61.42 27.23
C ARG A 221 -42.59 62.13 27.75
N ALA A 222 -43.63 61.39 28.12
CA ALA A 222 -44.83 61.97 28.71
C ALA A 222 -44.52 62.66 30.05
N ARG A 223 -43.71 62.05 30.91
CA ARG A 223 -43.25 62.66 32.18
C ARG A 223 -42.45 63.93 31.95
N ARG A 224 -41.51 63.92 31.00
CA ARG A 224 -40.74 65.11 30.62
C ARG A 224 -41.66 66.23 30.12
N ALA A 225 -42.60 65.93 29.23
CA ALA A 225 -43.54 66.92 28.73
C ALA A 225 -44.40 67.53 29.85
N ALA A 226 -44.79 66.73 30.86
CA ALA A 226 -45.48 67.25 32.03
C ALA A 226 -44.58 68.17 32.88
N ALA A 227 -43.33 67.76 33.14
CA ALA A 227 -42.36 68.58 33.88
C ALA A 227 -42.03 69.90 33.16
N GLU A 228 -41.88 69.87 31.83
CA GLU A 228 -41.66 71.06 31.00
C GLU A 228 -42.84 72.03 31.07
N ARG A 229 -44.10 71.54 31.06
CA ARG A 229 -45.28 72.39 31.26
C ARG A 229 -45.31 73.02 32.66
N THR A 230 -44.97 72.26 33.70
CA THR A 230 -44.89 72.80 35.07
C THR A 230 -43.83 73.88 35.18
N LEU A 231 -42.67 73.68 34.55
CA LEU A 231 -41.60 74.67 34.48
C LEU A 231 -42.05 75.94 33.77
N ASP A 232 -42.71 75.83 32.61
CA ASP A 232 -43.21 76.97 31.85
C ASP A 232 -44.23 77.79 32.67
N LEU A 233 -45.18 77.13 33.34
CA LEU A 233 -46.14 77.80 34.21
C LEU A 233 -45.46 78.53 35.38
N ALA A 234 -44.51 77.88 36.06
CA ALA A 234 -43.76 78.51 37.16
C ALA A 234 -42.92 79.71 36.67
N GLN A 235 -42.33 79.61 35.48
CA GLN A 235 -41.58 80.71 34.87
C GLN A 235 -42.49 81.88 34.51
N GLN A 236 -43.68 81.61 33.96
CA GLN A 236 -44.67 82.65 33.65
C GLN A 236 -45.18 83.34 34.91
N GLU A 237 -45.44 82.59 35.99
CA GLU A 237 -45.84 83.15 37.28
C GLU A 237 -44.74 84.05 37.86
N LEU A 238 -43.48 83.59 37.87
CA LEU A 238 -42.34 84.40 38.29
C LEU A 238 -42.18 85.66 37.42
N ALA A 239 -42.29 85.53 36.10
CA ALA A 239 -42.13 86.65 35.17
C ALA A 239 -43.20 87.74 35.36
N LYS A 240 -44.44 87.35 35.68
CA LYS A 240 -45.53 88.29 35.99
C LYS A 240 -45.39 88.91 37.38
N THR A 241 -44.91 88.16 38.36
CA THR A 241 -44.82 88.61 39.77
C THR A 241 -43.57 89.43 40.07
N ARG A 242 -42.43 89.14 39.43
CA ARG A 242 -41.16 89.85 39.63
C ARG A 242 -41.25 91.39 39.47
N PRO A 243 -41.90 91.97 38.44
CA PRO A 243 -41.99 93.43 38.32
C PRO A 243 -42.85 94.09 39.40
N LEU A 244 -43.81 93.35 39.98
CA LEU A 244 -44.68 93.86 41.04
C LEU A 244 -43.92 94.12 42.36
N LEU A 245 -42.75 93.50 42.55
CA LEU A 245 -41.84 93.77 43.68
C LEU A 245 -41.39 95.24 43.69
N ALA A 246 -41.06 95.80 42.51
CA ALA A 246 -40.63 97.20 42.40
C ALA A 246 -41.73 98.19 42.78
N THR A 247 -43.00 97.80 42.62
CA THR A 247 -44.18 98.59 43.02
C THR A 247 -44.58 98.37 44.48
N GLY A 248 -43.93 97.45 45.21
CA GLY A 248 -44.26 97.11 46.60
C GLY A 248 -45.51 96.23 46.77
N ALA A 249 -46.11 95.75 45.67
CA ALA A 249 -47.35 94.96 45.68
C ALA A 249 -47.16 93.49 46.09
N VAL A 250 -45.91 93.01 46.16
CA VAL A 250 -45.54 91.65 46.61
C VAL A 250 -44.23 91.70 47.41
N SER A 251 -44.07 90.73 48.32
CA SER A 251 -42.88 90.58 49.17
C SER A 251 -41.72 89.90 48.44
N GLU A 252 -40.48 90.26 48.78
CA GLU A 252 -39.27 89.60 48.29
C GLU A 252 -39.25 88.09 48.60
N VAL A 253 -39.82 87.68 49.74
CA VAL A 253 -39.95 86.26 50.14
C VAL A 253 -40.77 85.47 49.12
N GLU A 254 -41.79 86.09 48.52
CA GLU A 254 -42.64 85.45 47.52
C GLU A 254 -41.91 85.26 46.20
N VAL A 255 -41.10 86.25 45.79
CA VAL A 255 -40.23 86.11 44.60
C VAL A 255 -39.20 84.99 44.81
N LEU A 256 -38.56 84.93 45.99
CA LEU A 256 -37.61 83.85 46.32
C LEU A 256 -38.28 82.46 46.36
N ARG A 257 -39.55 82.39 46.80
CA ARG A 257 -40.34 81.15 46.74
C ARG A 257 -40.56 80.71 45.29
N LEU A 258 -41.02 81.63 44.43
CA LEU A 258 -41.24 81.36 43.00
C LEU A 258 -39.94 80.99 42.28
N GLU A 259 -38.81 81.64 42.59
CA GLU A 259 -37.50 81.27 42.04
C GLU A 259 -37.09 79.84 42.46
N ARG A 260 -37.34 79.45 43.72
CA ARG A 260 -37.11 78.07 44.19
C ARG A 260 -38.02 77.07 43.46
N ASP A 261 -39.27 77.44 43.22
CA ASP A 261 -40.24 76.59 42.52
C ASP A 261 -39.85 76.40 41.04
N VAL A 262 -39.39 77.46 40.36
CA VAL A 262 -38.79 77.37 39.01
C VAL A 262 -37.55 76.48 39.01
N ALA A 263 -36.64 76.66 39.98
CA ALA A 263 -35.44 75.85 40.09
C ALA A 263 -35.77 74.36 40.32
N ARG A 264 -36.78 74.04 41.15
CA ARG A 264 -37.26 72.68 41.37
C ARG A 264 -37.85 72.08 40.09
N ALA A 265 -38.78 72.79 39.44
CA ALA A 265 -39.41 72.33 38.21
C ALA A 265 -38.40 72.11 37.08
N ARG A 266 -37.35 72.96 37.01
CA ARG A 266 -36.24 72.78 36.07
C ARG A 266 -35.44 71.53 36.38
N GLY A 267 -35.11 71.30 37.66
CA GLY A 267 -34.45 70.06 38.09
C GLY A 267 -35.24 68.80 37.71
N ASP A 268 -36.57 68.82 37.86
CA ASP A 268 -37.44 67.71 37.48
C ASP A 268 -37.45 67.46 35.96
N ALA A 269 -37.46 68.52 35.15
CA ALA A 269 -37.38 68.44 33.70
C ALA A 269 -36.01 67.89 33.23
N ASP A 270 -34.92 68.39 33.80
CA ASP A 270 -33.54 67.95 33.51
C ASP A 270 -33.34 66.48 33.94
N GLN A 271 -33.86 66.08 35.10
CA GLN A 271 -33.85 64.70 35.56
C GLN A 271 -34.61 63.78 34.60
N SER A 272 -35.79 64.19 34.13
CA SER A 272 -36.57 63.43 33.16
C SER A 272 -35.85 63.32 31.81
N ALA A 273 -35.14 64.37 31.39
CA ALA A 273 -34.31 64.34 30.18
C ALA A 273 -33.15 63.35 30.30
N ALA A 274 -32.47 63.31 31.45
CA ALA A 274 -31.42 62.32 31.72
C ALA A 274 -31.95 60.88 31.73
N GLN A 275 -33.18 60.65 32.24
CA GLN A 275 -33.84 59.35 32.19
C GLN A 275 -34.14 58.91 30.75
N ILE A 276 -34.63 59.83 29.90
CA ILE A 276 -34.84 59.55 28.47
C ILE A 276 -33.55 59.09 27.80
N ALA A 277 -32.43 59.79 28.03
CA ALA A 277 -31.14 59.41 27.47
C ALA A 277 -30.70 58.00 27.91
N ARG A 278 -30.94 57.64 29.17
CA ARG A 278 -30.68 56.29 29.69
C ARG A 278 -31.53 55.22 29.00
N VAL A 279 -32.82 55.45 28.83
CA VAL A 279 -33.72 54.50 28.16
C VAL A 279 -33.37 54.37 26.67
N GLN A 280 -32.98 55.45 26.00
CA GLN A 280 -32.50 55.40 24.62
C GLN A 280 -31.24 54.55 24.47
N ALA A 281 -30.29 54.65 25.41
CA ALA A 281 -29.12 53.78 25.44
C ALA A 281 -29.51 52.31 25.61
N ALA A 282 -30.47 52.01 26.50
CA ALA A 282 -31.01 50.67 26.72
C ALA A 282 -31.75 50.11 25.49
N ILE A 283 -32.45 50.94 24.73
CA ILE A 283 -33.04 50.56 23.43
C ILE A 283 -31.94 50.15 22.45
N GLY A 284 -30.88 50.95 22.33
CA GLY A 284 -29.75 50.63 21.46
C GLY A 284 -29.06 49.32 21.87
N GLU A 285 -28.98 49.03 23.17
CA GLU A 285 -28.49 47.76 23.69
C GLU A 285 -29.41 46.59 23.32
N ALA A 286 -30.72 46.72 23.54
CA ALA A 286 -31.71 45.70 23.19
C ALA A 286 -31.70 45.38 21.67
N GLN A 287 -31.52 46.40 20.82
CA GLN A 287 -31.36 46.21 19.38
C GLN A 287 -30.11 45.40 19.04
N ARG A 288 -28.97 45.72 19.68
CA ARG A 288 -27.72 44.95 19.50
C ARG A 288 -27.85 43.52 20.01
N LYS A 289 -28.63 43.29 21.08
CA LYS A 289 -28.85 41.94 21.64
C LYS A 289 -29.46 40.98 20.62
N ARG A 290 -30.42 41.46 19.81
CA ARG A 290 -30.99 40.66 18.72
C ARG A 290 -29.91 40.24 17.71
N GLN A 291 -29.11 41.19 17.24
CA GLN A 291 -28.04 40.91 16.29
C GLN A 291 -26.99 39.96 16.88
N GLU A 292 -26.65 40.11 18.16
CA GLU A 292 -25.74 39.23 18.88
C GLU A 292 -26.29 37.79 18.92
N THR A 293 -27.58 37.59 19.22
CA THR A 293 -28.21 36.27 19.20
C THR A 293 -28.13 35.61 17.82
N GLU A 294 -28.46 36.34 16.75
CA GLU A 294 -28.39 35.81 15.38
C GLU A 294 -26.95 35.46 14.98
N LEU A 295 -25.98 36.31 15.33
CA LEU A 295 -24.56 36.07 15.04
C LEU A 295 -24.02 34.88 15.83
N SER A 296 -24.36 34.77 17.12
CA SER A 296 -23.95 33.64 17.96
C SER A 296 -24.47 32.33 17.40
N PHE A 297 -25.75 32.27 17.03
CA PHE A 297 -26.36 31.09 16.43
C PHE A 297 -25.67 30.67 15.12
N ARG A 298 -25.39 31.64 14.23
CA ARG A 298 -24.68 31.38 12.97
C ARG A 298 -23.24 30.94 13.20
N ASN A 299 -22.55 31.52 14.18
CA ASN A 299 -21.17 31.16 14.50
C ASN A 299 -21.07 29.74 15.08
N GLU A 300 -22.02 29.35 15.93
CA GLU A 300 -22.13 27.99 16.45
C GLU A 300 -22.38 27.00 15.30
N ALA A 301 -23.34 27.28 14.42
CA ALA A 301 -23.60 26.46 13.24
C ALA A 301 -22.36 26.33 12.31
N ARG A 302 -21.59 27.42 12.14
CA ARG A 302 -20.35 27.42 11.34
C ARG A 302 -19.23 26.61 12.00
N ARG A 303 -19.12 26.65 13.33
CA ARG A 303 -18.15 25.86 14.08
C ARG A 303 -18.44 24.37 13.91
N ASP A 304 -19.68 23.97 14.15
CA ASP A 304 -20.12 22.58 13.99
C ASP A 304 -19.98 22.11 12.53
N LEU A 305 -20.23 23.00 11.57
CA LEU A 305 -20.03 22.73 10.15
C LEU A 305 -18.56 22.43 9.84
N SER A 306 -17.64 23.26 10.34
CA SER A 306 -16.19 23.06 10.16
C SER A 306 -15.74 21.73 10.75
N ASP A 307 -16.20 21.39 11.95
CA ASP A 307 -15.86 20.12 12.62
C ASP A 307 -16.43 18.91 11.85
N SER A 308 -17.66 19.03 11.34
CA SER A 308 -18.31 17.96 10.56
C SER A 308 -17.66 17.78 9.19
N LEU A 309 -17.26 18.86 8.53
CA LEU A 309 -16.49 18.81 7.27
C LEU A 309 -15.10 18.20 7.49
N GLY A 310 -14.42 18.56 8.58
CA GLY A 310 -13.13 17.94 8.94
C GLY A 310 -13.25 16.43 9.11
N LYS A 311 -14.29 15.97 9.83
CA LYS A 311 -14.58 14.53 9.98
C LYS A 311 -14.93 13.86 8.66
N LEU A 312 -15.75 14.50 7.82
CA LEU A 312 -16.12 13.95 6.52
C LEU A 312 -14.91 13.81 5.59
N ASN A 313 -14.02 14.80 5.56
CA ASN A 313 -12.80 14.74 4.76
C ASN A 313 -11.85 13.65 5.26
N ALA A 314 -11.63 13.55 6.58
CA ALA A 314 -10.82 12.47 7.15
C ALA A 314 -11.40 11.08 6.87
N LEU A 315 -12.73 10.94 6.92
CA LEU A 315 -13.42 9.70 6.61
C LEU A 315 -13.28 9.33 5.12
N ASN A 316 -13.38 10.30 4.22
CA ASN A 316 -13.19 10.08 2.78
C ASN A 316 -11.76 9.59 2.46
N GLU A 317 -10.74 10.17 3.09
CA GLU A 317 -9.35 9.70 2.95
C GLU A 317 -9.18 8.27 3.49
N GLY A 318 -9.76 7.97 4.65
CA GLY A 318 -9.76 6.61 5.21
C GLY A 318 -10.53 5.59 4.36
N ALA A 319 -11.61 6.03 3.69
CA ALA A 319 -12.41 5.19 2.82
C ALA A 319 -11.62 4.70 1.60
N VAL A 320 -10.69 5.50 1.05
CA VAL A 320 -9.80 5.07 -0.04
C VAL A 320 -8.90 3.92 0.41
N ALA A 321 -8.33 4.02 1.62
CA ALA A 321 -7.50 2.94 2.17
C ALA A 321 -8.32 1.66 2.45
N LEU A 322 -9.56 1.80 2.94
CA LEU A 322 -10.47 0.66 3.12
C LEU A 322 -10.86 0.00 1.80
N ALA A 323 -11.10 0.80 0.75
CA ALA A 323 -11.39 0.30 -0.58
C ALA A 323 -10.19 -0.45 -1.19
N ASP A 324 -8.96 0.06 -1.01
CA ASP A 324 -7.75 -0.65 -1.44
C ASP A 324 -7.61 -2.00 -0.73
N LYS A 325 -7.88 -2.08 0.59
CA LYS A 325 -7.88 -3.35 1.32
C LYS A 325 -8.88 -4.38 0.77
N VAL A 326 -10.05 -3.93 0.31
CA VAL A 326 -11.03 -4.82 -0.36
C VAL A 326 -10.48 -5.31 -1.71
N ASP A 327 -9.83 -4.46 -2.50
CA ASP A 327 -9.21 -4.88 -3.77
C ASP A 327 -8.02 -5.84 -3.53
N LYS A 328 -7.19 -5.58 -2.51
CA LYS A 328 -6.06 -6.45 -2.11
C LYS A 328 -6.48 -7.79 -1.51
N ALA A 329 -7.74 -7.96 -1.12
CA ALA A 329 -8.27 -9.27 -0.72
C ALA A 329 -8.32 -10.27 -1.90
N GLN A 330 -8.20 -9.78 -3.14
CA GLN A 330 -8.11 -10.59 -4.35
C GLN A 330 -6.67 -10.66 -4.85
N VAL A 331 -6.03 -11.82 -4.70
CA VAL A 331 -4.65 -12.02 -5.17
C VAL A 331 -4.67 -12.52 -6.61
N LYS A 332 -4.09 -11.72 -7.52
CA LYS A 332 -4.06 -11.96 -8.96
C LYS A 332 -2.65 -12.28 -9.44
N SER A 333 -2.53 -13.03 -10.54
CA SER A 333 -1.22 -13.33 -11.14
C SER A 333 -0.61 -12.08 -11.79
N PRO A 334 0.65 -11.70 -11.50
CA PRO A 334 1.29 -10.55 -12.14
C PRO A 334 1.73 -10.86 -13.59
N VAL A 335 1.92 -12.15 -13.91
CA VAL A 335 2.42 -12.60 -15.21
C VAL A 335 1.66 -13.85 -15.66
N ARG A 336 1.68 -14.12 -16.97
CA ARG A 336 1.28 -15.43 -17.49
C ARG A 336 2.33 -16.47 -17.12
N GLY A 337 1.91 -17.59 -16.54
CA GLY A 337 2.83 -18.61 -16.03
C GLY A 337 2.14 -19.90 -15.63
N ARG A 338 2.87 -20.77 -14.94
CA ARG A 338 2.35 -21.99 -14.33
C ARG A 338 2.47 -21.87 -12.81
N VAL A 339 1.42 -22.21 -12.09
CA VAL A 339 1.37 -22.24 -10.61
C VAL A 339 2.21 -23.39 -10.09
#